data_AF-A0A443S3U9-F1
#
_entry.id   AF-A0A443S3U9-F1
#
_cell.length_a   1.000
_cell.length_b   1.000
_cell.length_c   1.000
_cell.angle_alpha   90.00
_cell.angle_beta   90.00
_cell.angle_gamma   90.00
#
_symmetry.space_group_name_H-M   'P 1'
#
loop_
_entity.id
_entity.type
_entity.pdbx_description
1 polymer ?
#
loop_
_entity_poly.entity_id
_entity_poly.type
_entity_poly.pdbx_seq_one_letter_code
_entity_poly.pdbx_strand_id
1 'polypeptide(L)'
;MDGCIISEGVYRNYFEMKNFCESINAQLVIIHSEEENDRLGSTFPAESTFLGVQLQGDRLMWNDGSTSSYTHWLEGEPNNKNAPEDCVAYWNGGKYYQHWLDYPCTSRFYTVCKLKDCDAYLEKEMAKQKSDIDQYIDRKQNDILNSIGNEQASMKTTFKSYVDKVKAELDNISNSLKLSQRRAEDKYKEIAKKFDQYERYVDNKVNEEGNKLKNQMIMQHLSTLGQIMFVSAKNNMEPQTTYKQLESAINVNKHHLQELTKETKNSFSTQLLQLESRIIKTFNEAFEKMNTTLFRHTQQNLDNTKSKTIK
;
A
#
# COMPACT_ATOMS: atom_id res chain seq x y z
N MET A 1 10.14 42.28 -54.57
CA MET A 1 10.40 42.64 -53.14
C MET A 1 10.96 41.42 -52.41
N ASP A 2 12.26 41.37 -52.19
CA ASP A 2 12.87 40.29 -51.40
C ASP A 2 12.78 40.62 -49.91
N GLY A 3 12.32 39.68 -49.09
CA GLY A 3 12.20 39.80 -47.63
C GLY A 3 10.79 39.58 -47.07
N CYS A 4 10.70 39.40 -45.75
CA CYS A 4 9.44 39.15 -45.04
C CYS A 4 8.84 40.44 -44.52
N ILE A 5 7.54 40.56 -44.70
CA ILE A 5 6.76 41.65 -44.15
C ILE A 5 6.10 41.15 -42.87
N ILE A 6 6.23 41.92 -41.79
CA ILE A 6 5.41 41.76 -40.62
C ILE A 6 4.36 42.86 -40.61
N SER A 7 3.16 42.52 -40.17
CA SER A 7 2.08 43.48 -40.07
C SER A 7 1.40 43.31 -38.71
N GLU A 8 1.25 44.39 -37.97
CA GLU A 8 0.67 44.38 -36.63
C GLU A 8 -0.66 45.14 -36.65
N GLY A 9 -1.66 44.63 -35.92
CA GLY A 9 -2.99 45.23 -35.74
C GLY A 9 -3.01 46.63 -35.08
N VAL A 10 -1.87 47.29 -34.97
CA VAL A 10 -1.67 48.55 -34.25
C VAL A 10 -1.41 49.67 -35.25
N TYR A 11 -2.16 50.76 -35.13
CA TYR A 11 -1.98 51.95 -35.96
C TYR A 11 -1.00 52.90 -35.28
N ARG A 12 0.04 53.34 -35.99
CA ARG A 12 1.12 54.20 -35.48
C ARG A 12 1.31 55.41 -36.36
N ASN A 13 1.78 56.52 -35.77
CA ASN A 13 2.31 57.61 -36.57
C ASN A 13 3.64 57.23 -37.22
N TYR A 14 4.14 58.03 -38.16
CA TYR A 14 5.32 57.67 -38.95
C TYR A 14 6.54 57.37 -38.06
N PHE A 15 6.82 58.25 -37.09
CA PHE A 15 7.99 58.13 -36.23
C PHE A 15 7.87 56.95 -35.26
N GLU A 16 6.68 56.74 -34.69
CA GLU A 16 6.37 55.56 -33.87
C GLU A 16 6.55 54.26 -34.67
N MET A 17 6.07 54.24 -35.91
CA MET A 17 6.14 53.07 -36.78
C MET A 17 7.60 52.77 -37.16
N LYS A 18 8.36 53.79 -37.55
CA LYS A 18 9.80 53.68 -37.84
C LYS A 18 10.56 53.11 -36.64
N ASN A 19 10.38 53.70 -35.46
CA ASN A 19 11.04 53.24 -34.23
C ASN A 19 10.65 51.80 -33.88
N PHE A 20 9.38 51.44 -34.04
CA PHE A 20 8.92 50.07 -33.82
C PHE A 20 9.60 49.09 -34.78
N CYS A 21 9.60 49.37 -36.10
CA CYS A 21 10.25 48.51 -37.08
C CYS A 21 11.74 48.34 -36.76
N GLU A 22 12.46 49.41 -36.41
CA GLU A 22 13.87 49.34 -36.03
C GLU A 22 14.10 48.47 -34.77
N SER A 23 13.20 48.54 -33.79
CA SER A 23 13.31 47.76 -32.53
C SER A 23 13.25 46.24 -32.72
N ILE A 24 12.67 45.78 -33.83
CA ILE A 24 12.56 44.36 -34.19
C ILE A 24 13.53 43.96 -35.32
N ASN A 25 14.58 44.76 -35.54
CA ASN A 25 15.52 44.58 -36.65
C ASN A 25 14.86 44.58 -38.04
N ALA A 26 13.85 45.42 -38.20
CA ALA A 26 13.13 45.68 -39.45
C ALA A 26 13.27 47.15 -39.86
N GLN A 27 12.58 47.52 -40.94
CA GLN A 27 12.43 48.90 -41.39
C GLN A 27 11.03 49.12 -41.96
N LEU A 28 10.62 50.38 -42.12
CA LEU A 28 9.44 50.71 -42.92
C LEU A 28 9.59 50.17 -44.35
N VAL A 29 8.48 49.86 -45.00
CA VAL A 29 8.49 49.26 -46.34
C VAL A 29 8.97 50.27 -47.38
N ILE A 30 10.04 49.93 -48.10
CA ILE A 30 10.63 50.74 -49.16
C ILE A 30 10.27 50.12 -50.51
N ILE A 31 9.90 50.95 -51.48
CA ILE A 31 9.45 50.52 -52.81
C ILE A 31 10.25 51.27 -53.88
N HIS A 32 10.92 50.53 -54.76
CA HIS A 32 11.73 51.09 -55.85
C HIS A 32 11.29 50.63 -57.24
N SER A 33 10.19 49.86 -57.34
CA SER A 33 9.65 49.39 -58.60
C SER A 33 8.16 49.09 -58.51
N GLU A 34 7.51 48.99 -59.66
CA GLU A 34 6.11 48.58 -59.80
C GLU A 34 5.86 47.19 -59.24
N GLU A 35 6.76 46.25 -59.47
CA GLU A 35 6.66 44.90 -58.92
C GLU A 35 6.65 44.91 -57.37
N GLU A 36 7.47 45.76 -56.75
CA GLU A 36 7.49 45.91 -55.29
C GLU A 36 6.22 46.59 -54.76
N ASN A 37 5.69 47.55 -55.52
CA ASN A 37 4.43 48.22 -55.21
C ASN A 37 3.25 47.24 -55.23
N ASP A 38 3.14 46.47 -56.31
CA ASP A 38 2.05 45.52 -56.52
C ASP A 38 2.05 44.44 -55.44
N ARG A 39 3.24 43.93 -55.12
CA ARG A 39 3.43 42.88 -54.11
C ARG A 39 3.06 43.34 -52.70
N LEU A 40 3.28 44.61 -52.36
CA LEU A 40 2.87 45.14 -51.06
C LEU A 40 1.35 45.03 -50.87
N GLY A 41 0.56 45.22 -51.94
CA GLY A 41 -0.88 45.23 -51.87
C GLY A 41 -1.55 43.92 -51.44
N SER A 42 -0.87 42.79 -51.59
CA SER A 42 -1.40 41.49 -51.12
C SER A 42 -0.93 41.10 -49.72
N THR A 43 -0.15 41.94 -49.03
CA THR A 43 0.68 41.49 -47.90
C THR A 43 0.14 41.88 -46.51
N PHE A 44 -0.80 42.82 -46.41
CA PHE A 44 -1.42 43.21 -45.14
C PHE A 44 -2.92 43.53 -45.32
N PRO A 45 -3.76 43.29 -44.30
CA PRO A 45 -5.22 43.34 -44.45
C PRO A 45 -5.85 44.73 -44.34
N ALA A 46 -5.08 45.75 -43.93
CA ALA A 46 -5.60 47.10 -43.69
C ALA A 46 -5.59 47.98 -44.93
N GLU A 47 -6.35 49.08 -44.89
CA GLU A 47 -6.52 49.99 -46.05
C GLU A 47 -5.28 50.82 -46.39
N SER A 48 -4.36 51.04 -45.46
CA SER A 48 -3.17 51.86 -45.71
C SER A 48 -2.07 51.70 -44.68
N THR A 49 -0.84 51.96 -45.10
CA THR A 49 0.38 51.94 -44.26
C THR A 49 1.34 53.04 -44.69
N PHE A 50 2.27 53.45 -43.81
CA PHE A 50 3.35 54.35 -44.20
C PHE A 50 4.44 53.60 -44.96
N LEU A 51 5.00 54.26 -45.97
CA LEU A 51 6.20 53.81 -46.66
C LEU A 51 7.46 54.38 -46.00
N GLY A 52 8.60 53.75 -46.25
CA GLY A 52 9.92 54.17 -45.78
C GLY A 52 10.49 55.35 -46.55
N VAL A 53 9.66 56.35 -46.86
CA VAL A 53 10.02 57.59 -47.56
C VAL A 53 9.30 58.77 -46.95
N GLN A 54 10.01 59.89 -46.91
CA GLN A 54 9.48 61.20 -46.55
C GLN A 54 9.72 62.20 -47.69
N LEU A 55 8.95 63.28 -47.71
CA LEU A 55 9.14 64.41 -48.62
C LEU A 55 9.97 65.49 -47.92
N GLN A 56 10.88 66.11 -48.66
CA GLN A 56 11.56 67.34 -48.26
C GLN A 56 11.44 68.36 -49.40
N GLY A 57 10.35 69.13 -49.40
CA GLY A 57 9.88 69.81 -50.61
C GLY A 57 9.50 68.75 -51.66
N ASP A 58 9.97 68.90 -52.89
CA ASP A 58 9.69 67.94 -53.97
C ASP A 58 10.64 66.71 -53.98
N ARG A 59 11.51 66.57 -52.97
CA ARG A 59 12.52 65.51 -52.92
C ARG A 59 12.06 64.32 -52.08
N LEU A 60 12.25 63.11 -52.60
CA LEU A 60 12.04 61.84 -51.89
C LEU A 60 13.26 61.54 -51.02
N MET A 61 13.02 61.35 -49.73
CA MET A 61 14.02 60.97 -48.73
C MET A 61 13.73 59.54 -48.28
N TRP A 62 14.37 58.57 -48.92
CA TRP A 62 14.24 57.15 -48.57
C TRP A 62 15.02 56.82 -47.30
N ASN A 63 14.44 56.01 -46.43
CA ASN A 63 15.04 55.61 -45.15
C ASN A 63 16.31 54.74 -45.31
N ASP A 64 16.49 54.08 -46.46
CA ASP A 64 17.70 53.34 -46.79
C ASP A 64 18.80 54.24 -47.40
N GLY A 65 18.52 55.53 -47.59
CA GLY A 65 19.44 56.49 -48.21
C GLY A 65 19.55 56.37 -49.73
N SER A 66 18.71 55.55 -50.37
CA SER A 66 18.68 55.44 -51.82
C SER A 66 18.18 56.73 -52.49
N THR A 67 18.49 56.88 -53.78
CA THR A 67 18.08 58.04 -54.60
C THR A 67 17.02 57.66 -55.64
N SER A 68 16.24 56.61 -55.35
CA SER A 68 15.23 56.11 -56.28
C SER A 68 14.19 57.20 -56.59
N SER A 69 13.88 57.36 -57.88
CA SER A 69 12.85 58.26 -58.38
C SER A 69 11.52 57.54 -58.63
N TYR A 70 11.40 56.26 -58.25
CA TYR A 70 10.17 55.51 -58.43
C TYR A 70 9.07 56.06 -57.51
N THR A 71 7.89 56.27 -58.07
CA THR A 71 6.71 56.72 -57.35
C THR A 71 5.46 56.09 -57.93
N HIS A 72 4.46 55.84 -57.09
CA HIS A 72 3.12 55.41 -57.52
C HIS A 72 2.04 56.36 -56.99
N TRP A 73 2.28 57.67 -57.15
CA TRP A 73 1.36 58.71 -56.68
C TRP A 73 -0.04 58.54 -57.28
N LEU A 74 -1.07 58.77 -56.46
CA LEU A 74 -2.40 59.01 -56.97
C LEU A 74 -2.40 60.27 -57.85
N GLU A 75 -3.25 60.31 -58.87
CA GLU A 75 -3.41 61.51 -59.69
C GLU A 75 -3.70 62.75 -58.83
N GLY A 76 -2.85 63.77 -58.96
CA GLY A 76 -2.93 65.00 -58.17
C GLY A 76 -2.07 65.03 -56.91
N GLU A 77 -1.34 63.95 -56.60
CA GLU A 77 -0.41 63.88 -55.47
C GLU A 77 1.07 63.98 -55.91
N PRO A 78 1.99 64.40 -55.01
CA PRO A 78 1.71 64.94 -53.67
C PRO A 78 1.13 66.36 -53.71
N ASN A 79 0.15 66.67 -52.86
CA ASN A 79 -0.57 67.96 -52.88
C ASN A 79 -0.35 68.85 -51.66
N ASN A 80 0.25 68.32 -50.59
CA ASN A 80 0.50 69.03 -49.33
C ASN A 80 -0.73 69.79 -48.78
N LYS A 81 -1.92 69.21 -48.97
CA LYS A 81 -3.23 69.81 -48.66
C LYS A 81 -3.41 70.14 -47.19
N ASN A 82 -2.82 69.37 -46.27
CA ASN A 82 -2.89 69.63 -44.82
C ASN A 82 -1.55 70.09 -44.22
N ALA A 83 -0.75 70.81 -45.01
CA ALA A 83 0.64 71.17 -44.77
C ALA A 83 1.12 71.24 -43.29
N PRO A 84 2.25 70.58 -42.93
CA PRO A 84 3.11 69.77 -43.80
C PRO A 84 2.66 68.29 -43.88
N GLU A 85 2.49 67.78 -45.10
CA GLU A 85 2.25 66.35 -45.40
C GLU A 85 3.55 65.68 -45.86
N ASP A 86 4.55 65.60 -44.98
CA ASP A 86 5.89 65.13 -45.37
C ASP A 86 6.04 63.59 -45.39
N CYS A 87 4.99 62.81 -45.13
CA CYS A 87 5.06 61.35 -45.03
C CYS A 87 4.18 60.66 -46.06
N VAL A 88 4.68 59.58 -46.66
CA VAL A 88 3.99 58.90 -47.76
C VAL A 88 3.23 57.68 -47.25
N ALA A 89 1.94 57.62 -47.53
CA ALA A 89 1.08 56.48 -47.24
C ALA A 89 0.76 55.71 -48.52
N TYR A 90 0.96 54.40 -48.47
CA TYR A 90 0.48 53.46 -49.49
C TYR A 90 -0.95 53.05 -49.15
N TRP A 91 -1.85 53.10 -50.14
CA TRP A 91 -3.23 52.68 -50.01
C TRP A 91 -3.46 51.30 -50.62
N ASN A 92 -4.00 50.40 -49.80
CA ASN A 92 -4.28 49.01 -50.14
C ASN A 92 -5.78 48.70 -50.25
N GLY A 93 -6.64 49.71 -50.32
CA GLY A 93 -8.09 49.54 -50.31
C GLY A 93 -8.85 50.58 -51.14
N GLY A 94 -10.03 50.18 -51.59
CA GLY A 94 -10.99 51.06 -52.26
C GLY A 94 -10.46 51.67 -53.57
N LYS A 95 -10.90 52.90 -53.86
CA LYS A 95 -10.57 53.62 -55.10
C LYS A 95 -9.10 54.06 -55.23
N TYR A 96 -8.30 53.90 -54.16
CA TYR A 96 -6.89 54.30 -54.13
C TYR A 96 -5.94 53.09 -54.09
N TYR A 97 -6.46 51.90 -54.41
CA TYR A 97 -5.69 50.66 -54.39
C TYR A 97 -4.36 50.79 -55.14
N GLN A 98 -3.27 50.42 -54.47
CA GLN A 98 -1.88 50.47 -54.92
C GLN A 98 -1.28 51.88 -55.15
N HIS A 99 -1.99 52.95 -54.80
CA HIS A 99 -1.51 54.32 -54.98
C HIS A 99 -0.99 54.96 -53.70
N TRP A 100 -0.14 55.97 -53.87
CA TRP A 100 0.50 56.71 -52.78
C TRP A 100 -0.15 58.08 -52.62
N LEU A 101 -0.27 58.51 -51.37
CA LEU A 101 -0.72 59.84 -50.98
C LEU A 101 0.25 60.40 -49.95
N ASP A 102 0.51 61.70 -49.97
CA ASP A 102 1.21 62.37 -48.89
C ASP A 102 0.23 62.69 -47.74
N TYR A 103 0.70 62.53 -46.50
CA TYR A 103 -0.08 62.72 -45.28
C TYR A 103 0.80 63.36 -44.20
N PRO A 104 0.19 64.04 -43.19
CA PRO A 104 0.92 64.49 -42.03
C PRO A 104 1.57 63.29 -41.35
N CYS A 105 2.85 63.38 -41.01
CA CYS A 105 3.58 62.30 -40.34
C CYS A 105 2.98 61.90 -38.99
N THR A 106 2.10 62.72 -38.42
CA THR A 106 1.33 62.48 -37.19
C THR A 106 0.08 61.63 -37.41
N SER A 107 -0.40 61.49 -38.65
CA SER A 107 -1.48 60.57 -39.02
C SER A 107 -1.13 59.15 -38.62
N ARG A 108 -2.13 58.34 -38.24
CA ARG A 108 -1.90 56.97 -37.77
C ARG A 108 -2.34 55.98 -38.83
N PHE A 109 -1.42 55.17 -39.32
CA PHE A 109 -1.67 54.11 -40.30
C PHE A 109 -1.29 52.74 -39.75
N TYR A 110 -1.76 51.68 -40.42
CA TYR A 110 -1.50 50.30 -40.00
C TYR A 110 -0.01 49.99 -40.02
N THR A 111 0.50 49.32 -38.98
CA THR A 111 1.93 49.06 -38.87
C THR A 111 2.35 47.91 -39.76
N VAL A 112 3.23 48.23 -40.72
CA VAL A 112 3.85 47.26 -41.62
C VAL A 112 5.36 47.50 -41.64
N CYS A 113 6.14 46.45 -41.41
CA CYS A 113 7.59 46.51 -41.42
C CYS A 113 8.15 45.42 -42.34
N LYS A 114 9.26 45.73 -43.01
CA LYS A 114 10.09 44.77 -43.75
C LYS A 114 11.25 44.31 -42.89
N LEU A 115 11.26 43.04 -42.52
CA LEU A 115 12.35 42.43 -41.75
C LEU A 115 13.65 42.44 -42.56
N LYS A 116 14.78 42.67 -41.87
CA LYS A 116 16.11 42.53 -42.47
C LYS A 116 16.56 41.07 -42.55
N ASP A 117 16.10 40.24 -41.62
CA ASP A 117 16.38 38.81 -41.54
C ASP A 117 15.12 38.08 -41.07
N CYS A 118 14.49 37.33 -41.98
CA CYS A 118 13.28 36.57 -41.71
C CYS A 118 13.54 35.40 -40.75
N ASP A 119 14.62 34.66 -41.03
CA ASP A 119 14.88 33.39 -40.39
C ASP A 119 15.27 33.64 -38.94
N ALA A 120 16.12 34.64 -38.68
CA ALA A 120 16.47 35.03 -37.31
C ALA A 120 15.25 35.51 -36.49
N TYR A 121 14.30 36.21 -37.11
CA TYR A 121 13.08 36.64 -36.43
C TYR A 121 12.19 35.44 -36.09
N LEU A 122 11.94 34.55 -37.05
CA LEU A 122 11.14 33.35 -36.86
C LEU A 122 11.78 32.41 -35.81
N GLU A 123 13.09 32.20 -35.87
CA GLU A 123 13.81 31.41 -34.87
C GLU A 123 13.63 31.96 -33.46
N LYS A 124 13.73 33.28 -33.28
CA LYS A 124 13.53 33.94 -31.98
C LYS A 124 12.11 33.77 -31.46
N GLU A 125 11.09 33.98 -32.30
CA GLU A 125 9.69 33.81 -31.90
C GLU A 125 9.35 32.34 -31.61
N MET A 126 9.84 31.40 -32.42
CA MET A 126 9.69 29.96 -32.19
C MET A 126 10.38 29.52 -30.89
N ALA A 127 11.57 30.05 -30.59
CA ALA A 127 12.28 29.75 -29.35
C ALA A 127 11.52 30.26 -28.12
N LYS A 128 10.91 31.45 -28.20
CA LYS A 128 10.05 31.99 -27.14
C LYS A 128 8.82 31.12 -26.93
N GLN A 129 8.12 30.75 -28.01
CA GLN A 129 6.96 29.88 -27.92
C GLN A 129 7.31 28.50 -27.34
N LYS A 130 8.45 27.93 -27.77
CA LYS A 130 8.96 26.66 -27.22
C LYS A 130 9.22 26.77 -25.72
N SER A 131 9.87 27.84 -25.27
CA SER A 131 10.11 28.09 -23.84
C SER A 131 8.80 28.17 -23.03
N ASP A 132 7.77 28.84 -23.56
CA ASP A 132 6.48 28.95 -22.89
C ASP A 132 5.77 27.59 -22.78
N ILE A 133 5.87 26.77 -23.83
CA ILE A 133 5.35 25.39 -23.85
C ILE A 133 6.11 24.51 -22.86
N ASP A 134 7.44 24.57 -22.84
CA ASP A 134 8.29 23.80 -21.92
C ASP A 134 7.94 24.14 -20.46
N GLN A 135 7.81 25.43 -20.11
CA GLN A 135 7.39 25.86 -18.77
C GLN A 135 5.97 25.41 -18.40
N TYR A 136 5.06 25.31 -19.38
CA TYR A 136 3.73 24.77 -19.13
C TYR A 136 3.78 23.25 -18.85
N ILE A 137 4.53 22.51 -19.65
CA ILE A 137 4.71 21.06 -19.50
C ILE A 137 5.34 20.75 -18.14
N ASP A 138 6.41 21.43 -17.75
CA ASP A 138 7.09 21.21 -16.47
C ASP A 138 6.15 21.44 -15.28
N ARG A 139 5.35 22.51 -15.31
CA ARG A 139 4.34 22.76 -14.26
C ARG A 139 3.32 21.63 -14.19
N LYS A 140 2.79 21.19 -15.32
CA LYS A 140 1.80 20.10 -15.36
C LYS A 140 2.38 18.77 -14.92
N GLN A 141 3.61 18.46 -15.29
CA GLN A 141 4.31 17.26 -14.82
C GLN A 141 4.51 17.29 -13.30
N ASN A 142 4.93 18.43 -12.73
CA ASN A 142 5.09 18.58 -11.29
C ASN A 142 3.76 18.44 -10.53
N ASP A 143 2.67 19.01 -11.03
CA ASP A 143 1.33 18.84 -10.44
C ASP A 143 0.93 17.36 -10.39
N ILE A 144 1.15 16.62 -11.48
CA ILE A 144 0.87 15.18 -11.57
C ILE A 144 1.73 14.39 -10.59
N LEU A 145 3.05 14.65 -10.54
CA LEU A 145 3.98 13.96 -9.65
C LEU A 145 3.61 14.18 -8.18
N ASN A 146 3.22 15.40 -7.80
CA ASN A 146 2.76 15.71 -6.45
C ASN A 146 1.46 14.96 -6.10
N SER A 147 0.50 14.87 -7.04
CA SER A 147 -0.74 14.11 -6.83
C SER A 147 -0.45 12.62 -6.61
N ILE A 148 0.41 12.03 -7.43
CA ILE A 148 0.83 10.63 -7.29
C ILE A 148 1.54 10.41 -5.95
N GLY A 149 2.44 11.32 -5.55
CA GLY A 149 3.13 11.24 -4.26
C GLY A 149 2.18 11.25 -3.07
N ASN A 150 1.15 12.09 -3.11
CA ASN A 150 0.13 12.17 -2.06
C ASN A 150 -0.72 10.88 -1.98
N GLU A 151 -1.13 10.33 -3.12
CA GLU A 151 -1.86 9.05 -3.18
C GLU A 151 -1.00 7.89 -2.65
N GLN A 152 0.28 7.83 -3.02
CA GLN A 152 1.22 6.84 -2.51
C GLN A 152 1.40 6.94 -0.99
N ALA A 153 1.50 8.15 -0.44
CA ALA A 153 1.61 8.37 1.01
C ALA A 153 0.35 7.93 1.75
N SER A 154 -0.83 8.22 1.20
CA SER A 154 -2.12 7.77 1.72
C SER A 154 -2.21 6.24 1.71
N MET A 155 -1.87 5.60 0.59
CA MET A 155 -1.88 4.14 0.45
C MET A 155 -0.90 3.46 1.42
N LYS A 156 0.31 4.02 1.59
CA LYS A 156 1.31 3.51 2.56
C LYS A 156 0.78 3.58 3.99
N THR A 157 0.08 4.66 4.35
CA THR A 157 -0.52 4.83 5.68
C THR A 157 -1.63 3.82 5.93
N THR A 158 -2.52 3.63 4.95
CA THR A 158 -3.60 2.63 5.00
C THR A 158 -3.05 1.22 5.14
N PHE A 159 -2.06 0.86 4.31
CA PHE A 159 -1.42 -0.45 4.38
C PHE A 159 -0.72 -0.68 5.73
N LYS A 160 -0.04 0.33 6.26
CA LYS A 160 0.58 0.25 7.59
C LYS A 160 -0.44 0.00 8.69
N SER A 161 -1.57 0.73 8.68
CA SER A 161 -2.66 0.52 9.63
C SER A 161 -3.22 -0.90 9.57
N TYR A 162 -3.36 -1.46 8.36
CA TYR A 162 -3.79 -2.83 8.17
C TYR A 162 -2.79 -3.84 8.75
N VAL A 163 -1.49 -3.68 8.46
CA VAL A 163 -0.44 -4.53 9.03
C VAL A 163 -0.44 -4.48 10.56
N ASP A 164 -0.62 -3.30 11.16
CA ASP A 164 -0.65 -3.15 12.61
C ASP A 164 -1.88 -3.84 13.24
N LYS A 165 -3.05 -3.81 12.57
CA LYS A 165 -4.24 -4.58 13.00
C LYS A 165 -3.98 -6.08 12.97
N VAL A 166 -3.40 -6.60 11.89
CA VAL A 166 -3.07 -8.03 11.78
C VAL A 166 -2.09 -8.47 12.87
N LYS A 167 -1.07 -7.65 13.15
CA LYS A 167 -0.12 -7.92 14.25
C LYS A 167 -0.82 -7.99 15.61
N ALA A 168 -1.71 -7.04 15.91
CA ALA A 168 -2.46 -7.04 17.17
C ALA A 168 -3.34 -8.30 17.34
N GLU A 169 -3.95 -8.78 16.26
CA GLU A 169 -4.74 -10.02 16.29
C GLU A 169 -3.86 -11.26 16.48
N LEU A 170 -2.70 -11.33 15.81
CA LEU A 170 -1.72 -12.40 16.03
C LEU A 170 -1.21 -12.44 17.48
N ASP A 171 -0.94 -11.28 18.07
CA ASP A 171 -0.54 -11.18 19.48
C ASP A 171 -1.65 -11.70 20.41
N ASN A 172 -2.91 -11.37 20.13
CA ASN A 172 -4.05 -11.87 20.91
C ASN A 172 -4.19 -13.40 20.81
N ILE A 173 -4.04 -13.97 19.61
CA ILE A 173 -4.07 -15.43 19.39
C ILE A 173 -2.91 -16.09 20.14
N SER A 174 -1.69 -15.54 20.01
CA SER A 174 -0.49 -16.03 20.70
C SER A 174 -0.69 -16.07 22.22
N ASN A 175 -1.25 -15.01 22.80
CA ASN A 175 -1.53 -14.93 24.23
C ASN A 175 -2.61 -15.94 24.66
N SER A 176 -3.66 -16.12 23.86
CA SER A 176 -4.72 -17.11 24.11
C SER A 176 -4.20 -18.55 24.07
N LEU A 177 -3.27 -18.84 23.16
CA LEU A 177 -2.60 -20.14 23.06
C LEU A 177 -1.72 -20.39 24.28
N LYS A 178 -0.90 -19.41 24.68
CA LYS A 178 -0.07 -19.49 25.90
C LYS A 178 -0.90 -19.72 27.15
N LEU A 179 -2.09 -19.10 27.25
CA LEU A 179 -2.99 -19.31 28.38
C LEU A 179 -3.58 -20.73 28.37
N SER A 180 -4.00 -21.21 27.20
CA SER A 180 -4.53 -22.57 27.04
C SER A 180 -3.47 -23.64 27.36
N GLN A 181 -2.23 -23.44 26.93
CA GLN A 181 -1.10 -24.30 27.28
C GLN A 181 -0.89 -24.36 28.80
N ARG A 182 -0.84 -23.22 29.48
CA ARG A 182 -0.69 -23.18 30.94
C ARG A 182 -1.82 -23.93 31.66
N ARG A 183 -3.06 -23.76 31.22
CA ARG A 183 -4.21 -24.51 31.76
C ARG A 183 -4.07 -26.02 31.57
N ALA A 184 -3.53 -26.46 30.43
CA ALA A 184 -3.26 -27.88 30.18
C ALA A 184 -2.18 -28.41 31.12
N GLU A 185 -1.09 -27.66 31.31
CA GLU A 185 0.01 -28.01 32.22
C GLU A 185 -0.47 -28.10 33.68
N ASP A 186 -1.30 -27.17 34.13
CA ASP A 186 -1.88 -27.20 35.49
C ASP A 186 -2.78 -28.42 35.70
N LYS A 187 -3.59 -28.77 34.70
CA LYS A 187 -4.46 -29.94 34.75
C LYS A 187 -3.66 -31.25 34.75
N TYR A 188 -2.57 -31.31 33.99
CA TYR A 188 -1.63 -32.42 34.02
C TYR A 188 -1.01 -32.59 35.41
N LYS A 189 -0.58 -31.50 36.07
CA LYS A 189 -0.06 -31.53 37.45
C LYS A 189 -1.10 -32.02 38.46
N GLU A 190 -2.36 -31.63 38.30
CA GLU A 190 -3.46 -32.12 39.15
C GLU A 190 -3.65 -33.63 39.00
N ILE A 191 -3.64 -34.12 37.75
CA ILE A 191 -3.74 -35.55 37.44
C ILE A 191 -2.54 -36.31 38.03
N ALA A 192 -1.32 -35.80 37.86
CA ALA A 192 -0.13 -36.41 38.45
C ALA A 192 -0.24 -36.54 39.98
N LYS A 193 -0.70 -35.48 40.68
CA LYS A 193 -0.95 -35.56 42.14
C LYS A 193 -1.99 -36.61 42.51
N LYS A 194 -3.05 -36.77 41.72
CA LYS A 194 -4.07 -37.82 41.93
C LYS A 194 -3.48 -39.22 41.73
N PHE A 195 -2.59 -39.39 40.76
CA PHE A 195 -1.83 -40.64 40.59
C PHE A 195 -0.92 -40.92 41.79
N ASP A 196 -0.16 -39.94 42.30
CA ASP A 196 0.68 -40.13 43.49
C ASP A 196 -0.14 -40.50 44.74
N GLN A 197 -1.33 -39.89 44.89
CA GLN A 197 -2.27 -40.26 45.96
C GLN A 197 -2.80 -41.68 45.78
N TYR A 198 -3.05 -42.06 44.54
CA TYR A 198 -3.54 -43.39 44.21
C TYR A 198 -2.50 -44.47 44.48
N GLU A 199 -1.24 -44.25 44.07
CA GLU A 199 -0.13 -45.16 44.34
C GLU A 199 0.02 -45.42 45.85
N ARG A 200 0.00 -44.35 46.67
CA ARG A 200 -0.01 -44.47 48.13
C ARG A 200 -1.21 -45.24 48.68
N TYR A 201 -2.40 -45.05 48.11
CA TYR A 201 -3.60 -45.78 48.53
C TYR A 201 -3.47 -47.28 48.24
N VAL A 202 -2.99 -47.63 47.04
CA VAL A 202 -2.72 -49.00 46.63
C VAL A 202 -1.72 -49.65 47.58
N ASP A 203 -0.59 -49.01 47.85
CA ASP A 203 0.43 -49.52 48.78
C ASP A 203 -0.15 -49.79 50.17
N ASN A 204 -0.91 -48.84 50.72
CA ASN A 204 -1.55 -48.99 52.02
C ASN A 204 -2.56 -50.14 52.03
N LYS A 205 -3.37 -50.29 50.97
CA LYS A 205 -4.35 -51.37 50.87
C LYS A 205 -3.72 -52.74 50.71
N VAL A 206 -2.66 -52.86 49.93
CA VAL A 206 -1.86 -54.10 49.82
C VAL A 206 -1.33 -54.49 51.20
N ASN A 207 -0.78 -53.54 51.95
CA ASN A 207 -0.27 -53.79 53.30
C ASN A 207 -1.39 -54.18 54.29
N GLU A 208 -2.54 -53.51 54.24
CA GLU A 208 -3.69 -53.82 55.11
C GLU A 208 -4.23 -55.23 54.85
N GLU A 209 -4.50 -55.59 53.59
CA GLU A 209 -5.00 -56.91 53.23
C GLU A 209 -3.97 -58.02 53.49
N GLY A 210 -2.68 -57.75 53.25
CA GLY A 210 -1.59 -58.65 53.64
C GLY A 210 -1.56 -58.93 55.15
N ASN A 211 -1.78 -57.90 55.97
CA ASN A 211 -1.86 -58.04 57.43
C ASN A 211 -3.13 -58.78 57.89
N LYS A 212 -4.29 -58.51 57.27
CA LYS A 212 -5.54 -59.25 57.55
C LYS A 212 -5.39 -60.73 57.25
N LEU A 213 -4.83 -61.05 56.08
CA LEU A 213 -4.53 -62.42 55.70
C LEU A 213 -3.65 -63.04 56.78
N LYS A 214 -2.48 -62.45 57.09
CA LYS A 214 -1.58 -62.93 58.15
C LYS A 214 -2.28 -63.21 59.48
N ASN A 215 -3.18 -62.34 59.94
CA ASN A 215 -3.92 -62.52 61.18
C ASN A 215 -4.95 -63.67 61.09
N GLN A 216 -5.67 -63.80 59.98
CA GLN A 216 -6.56 -64.93 59.72
C GLN A 216 -5.78 -66.26 59.72
N MET A 217 -4.59 -66.26 59.11
CA MET A 217 -3.70 -67.42 59.10
C MET A 217 -3.32 -67.85 60.53
N ILE A 218 -2.91 -66.89 61.36
CA ILE A 218 -2.53 -67.14 62.76
C ILE A 218 -3.72 -67.73 63.54
N MET A 219 -4.90 -67.13 63.42
CA MET A 219 -6.09 -67.58 64.14
C MET A 219 -6.55 -68.97 63.70
N GLN A 220 -6.54 -69.26 62.40
CA GLN A 220 -6.89 -70.57 61.86
C GLN A 220 -5.89 -71.64 62.33
N HIS A 221 -4.59 -71.32 62.30
CA HIS A 221 -3.55 -72.24 62.75
C HIS A 221 -3.69 -72.56 64.25
N LEU A 222 -3.86 -71.54 65.10
CA LEU A 222 -4.05 -71.72 66.54
C LEU A 222 -5.32 -72.51 66.86
N SER A 223 -6.40 -72.29 66.11
CA SER A 223 -7.65 -73.05 66.26
C SER A 223 -7.47 -74.53 65.92
N THR A 224 -6.84 -74.84 64.78
CA THR A 224 -6.57 -76.23 64.37
C THR A 224 -5.64 -76.94 65.36
N LEU A 225 -4.57 -76.28 65.81
CA LEU A 225 -3.65 -76.81 66.82
C LEU A 225 -4.39 -77.09 68.14
N GLY A 226 -5.22 -76.15 68.59
CA GLY A 226 -6.03 -76.29 69.81
C GLY A 226 -7.00 -77.47 69.75
N GLN A 227 -7.68 -77.66 68.61
CA GLN A 227 -8.59 -78.80 68.41
C GLN A 227 -7.85 -80.14 68.44
N ILE A 228 -6.70 -80.24 67.77
CA ILE A 228 -5.91 -81.48 67.74
C ILE A 228 -5.34 -81.82 69.11
N MET A 229 -4.84 -80.83 69.85
CA MET A 229 -4.35 -81.02 71.22
C MET A 229 -5.48 -81.45 72.16
N PHE A 230 -6.66 -80.84 72.06
CA PHE A 230 -7.82 -81.21 72.87
C PHE A 230 -8.29 -82.65 72.60
N VAL A 231 -8.40 -83.03 71.32
CA VAL A 231 -8.80 -84.39 70.92
C VAL A 231 -7.75 -85.43 71.34
N SER A 232 -6.47 -85.10 71.18
CA SER A 232 -5.36 -85.97 71.58
C SER A 232 -5.36 -86.22 73.09
N ALA A 233 -5.56 -85.16 73.88
CA ALA A 233 -5.64 -85.25 75.34
C ALA A 233 -6.88 -86.02 75.80
N LYS A 234 -8.05 -85.78 75.19
CA LYS A 234 -9.30 -86.48 75.53
C LYS A 234 -9.22 -87.98 75.28
N ASN A 235 -8.46 -88.40 74.26
CA ASN A 235 -8.38 -89.79 73.82
C ASN A 235 -7.08 -90.51 74.26
N ASN A 236 -6.26 -89.91 75.13
CA ASN A 236 -4.94 -90.43 75.56
C ASN A 236 -4.06 -90.91 74.39
N MET A 237 -4.02 -90.11 73.32
CA MET A 237 -3.27 -90.49 72.13
C MET A 237 -1.76 -90.52 72.42
N GLU A 238 -1.07 -91.54 71.90
CA GLU A 238 0.39 -91.63 71.91
C GLU A 238 1.00 -90.36 71.29
N PRO A 239 2.02 -89.73 71.92
CA PRO A 239 2.57 -88.46 71.48
C PRO A 239 2.98 -88.44 70.00
N GLN A 240 3.54 -89.54 69.50
CA GLN A 240 3.95 -89.70 68.10
C GLN A 240 2.77 -89.61 67.12
N THR A 241 1.60 -90.10 67.53
CA THR A 241 0.37 -90.04 66.72
C THR A 241 -0.19 -88.62 66.68
N THR A 242 -0.16 -87.92 67.82
CA THR A 242 -0.51 -86.50 67.90
C THR A 242 0.43 -85.64 67.05
N TYR A 243 1.74 -85.88 67.07
CA TYR A 243 2.69 -85.18 66.20
C TYR A 243 2.40 -85.37 64.72
N LYS A 244 2.12 -86.60 64.27
CA LYS A 244 1.75 -86.86 62.86
C LYS A 244 0.46 -86.15 62.45
N GLN A 245 -0.54 -86.08 63.34
CA GLN A 245 -1.77 -85.33 63.08
C GLN A 245 -1.53 -83.81 63.01
N LEU A 246 -0.68 -83.27 63.88
CA LEU A 246 -0.26 -81.88 63.83
C LEU A 246 0.49 -81.56 62.53
N GLU A 247 1.41 -82.42 62.10
CA GLU A 247 2.17 -82.24 60.86
C GLU A 247 1.29 -82.31 59.61
N SER A 248 0.35 -83.25 59.56
CA SER A 248 -0.65 -83.32 58.49
C SER A 248 -1.53 -82.06 58.45
N ALA A 249 -1.94 -81.53 59.60
CA ALA A 249 -2.74 -80.32 59.70
C ALA A 249 -1.95 -79.06 59.32
N ILE A 250 -0.65 -79.00 59.63
CA ILE A 250 0.26 -77.94 59.16
C ILE A 250 0.31 -77.94 57.62
N ASN A 251 0.41 -79.10 56.99
CA ASN A 251 0.46 -79.21 55.52
C ASN A 251 -0.87 -78.84 54.84
N VAL A 252 -2.02 -79.26 55.40
CA VAL A 252 -3.35 -78.86 54.90
C VAL A 252 -3.55 -77.35 55.04
N ASN A 253 -3.18 -76.78 56.18
CA ASN A 253 -3.18 -75.34 56.38
C ASN A 253 -2.28 -74.67 55.33
N LYS A 254 -1.06 -75.14 55.09
CA LYS A 254 -0.17 -74.60 54.04
C LYS A 254 -0.82 -74.57 52.65
N HIS A 255 -1.55 -75.59 52.25
CA HIS A 255 -2.26 -75.59 50.95
C HIS A 255 -3.43 -74.59 50.94
N HIS A 256 -4.25 -74.55 51.99
CA HIS A 256 -5.35 -73.60 52.09
C HIS A 256 -4.84 -72.14 52.08
N LEU A 257 -3.68 -71.90 52.69
CA LEU A 257 -2.99 -70.62 52.66
C LEU A 257 -2.58 -70.19 51.24
N GLN A 258 -2.16 -71.14 50.40
CA GLN A 258 -1.81 -70.84 49.00
C GLN A 258 -3.04 -70.45 48.18
N GLU A 259 -4.17 -71.14 48.38
CA GLU A 259 -5.43 -70.81 47.69
C GLU A 259 -6.03 -69.48 48.16
N LEU A 260 -6.07 -69.20 49.47
CA LEU A 260 -6.49 -67.90 49.99
C LEU A 260 -5.64 -66.75 49.43
N THR A 261 -4.32 -66.93 49.39
CA THR A 261 -3.40 -65.93 48.80
C THR A 261 -3.70 -65.68 47.32
N LYS A 262 -4.04 -66.73 46.57
CA LYS A 262 -4.38 -66.65 45.14
C LYS A 262 -5.72 -65.96 44.91
N GLU A 263 -6.73 -66.26 45.72
CA GLU A 263 -8.04 -65.59 45.67
C GLU A 263 -7.92 -64.09 46.00
N THR A 264 -7.19 -63.74 47.07
CA THR A 264 -6.93 -62.33 47.41
C THR A 264 -6.19 -61.60 46.30
N LYS A 265 -5.17 -62.24 45.68
CA LYS A 265 -4.43 -61.67 44.55
C LYS A 265 -5.34 -61.43 43.32
N ASN A 266 -6.21 -62.38 43.00
CA ASN A 266 -7.14 -62.25 41.85
C ASN A 266 -8.20 -61.16 42.09
N SER A 267 -8.75 -61.10 43.31
CA SER A 267 -9.69 -60.04 43.72
C SER A 267 -9.05 -58.66 43.62
N PHE A 268 -7.83 -58.50 44.15
CA PHE A 268 -7.08 -57.26 44.07
C PHE A 268 -6.75 -56.86 42.63
N SER A 269 -6.31 -57.81 41.80
CA SER A 269 -6.02 -57.56 40.38
C SER A 269 -7.27 -57.11 39.60
N THR A 270 -8.44 -57.65 39.93
CA THR A 270 -9.71 -57.25 39.32
C THR A 270 -10.09 -55.83 39.72
N GLN A 271 -9.92 -55.47 40.99
CA GLN A 271 -10.16 -54.10 41.47
C GLN A 271 -9.22 -53.09 40.82
N LEU A 272 -7.94 -53.46 40.65
CA LEU A 272 -6.94 -52.61 39.99
C LEU A 272 -7.32 -52.31 38.53
N LEU A 273 -7.69 -53.34 37.75
CA LEU A 273 -8.11 -53.21 36.35
C LEU A 273 -9.36 -52.34 36.18
N GLN A 274 -10.35 -52.51 37.07
CA GLN A 274 -11.56 -51.67 37.05
C GLN A 274 -11.24 -50.20 37.32
N LEU A 275 -10.25 -49.93 38.15
CA LEU A 275 -9.86 -48.57 38.46
C LEU A 275 -9.01 -47.93 37.36
N GLU A 276 -8.06 -48.67 36.78
CA GLU A 276 -7.29 -48.23 35.60
C GLU A 276 -8.23 -47.80 34.46
N SER A 277 -9.26 -48.61 34.19
CA SER A 277 -10.29 -48.29 33.18
C SER A 277 -11.01 -46.97 33.46
N ARG A 278 -11.38 -46.71 34.73
CA ARG A 278 -12.02 -45.44 35.13
C ARG A 278 -11.09 -44.24 34.94
N ILE A 279 -9.81 -44.41 35.26
CA ILE A 279 -8.81 -43.33 35.13
C ILE A 279 -8.57 -43.00 33.66
N ILE A 280 -8.36 -44.01 32.80
CA ILE A 280 -8.17 -43.82 31.35
C ILE A 280 -9.38 -43.13 30.73
N LYS A 281 -10.59 -43.56 31.08
CA LYS A 281 -11.83 -42.91 30.61
C LYS A 281 -11.90 -41.43 31.02
N THR A 282 -11.65 -41.13 32.29
CA THR A 282 -11.66 -39.74 32.80
C THR A 282 -10.62 -38.87 32.10
N PHE A 283 -9.44 -39.43 31.83
CA PHE A 283 -8.37 -38.74 31.11
C PHE A 283 -8.77 -38.42 29.66
N ASN A 284 -9.29 -39.41 28.93
CA ASN A 284 -9.70 -39.24 27.53
C ASN A 284 -10.83 -38.21 27.38
N GLU A 285 -11.84 -38.24 28.25
CA GLU A 285 -12.92 -37.25 28.25
C GLU A 285 -12.41 -35.82 28.53
N ALA A 286 -11.43 -35.68 29.42
CA ALA A 286 -10.82 -34.39 29.72
C ALA A 286 -9.97 -33.88 28.55
N PHE A 287 -9.25 -34.76 27.87
CA PHE A 287 -8.41 -34.46 26.71
C PHE A 287 -9.24 -34.02 25.50
N GLU A 288 -10.31 -34.74 25.17
CA GLU A 288 -11.21 -34.36 24.08
C GLU A 288 -11.87 -33.00 24.32
N LYS A 289 -12.39 -32.73 25.53
CA LYS A 289 -12.99 -31.43 25.87
C LYS A 289 -11.99 -30.27 25.70
N MET A 290 -10.72 -30.51 25.99
CA MET A 290 -9.67 -29.51 25.84
C MET A 290 -9.39 -29.21 24.36
N ASN A 291 -9.23 -30.24 23.53
CA ASN A 291 -9.00 -30.09 22.09
C ASN A 291 -10.17 -29.41 21.37
N THR A 292 -11.41 -29.81 21.67
CA THR A 292 -12.60 -29.22 21.04
C THR A 292 -12.77 -27.75 21.44
N THR A 293 -12.42 -27.39 22.67
CA THR A 293 -12.49 -25.99 23.13
C THR A 293 -11.42 -25.11 22.50
N LEU A 294 -10.19 -25.62 22.39
CA LEU A 294 -9.08 -24.94 21.72
C LEU A 294 -9.39 -24.72 20.24
N PHE A 295 -9.81 -25.77 19.53
CA PHE A 295 -10.16 -25.70 18.11
C PHE A 295 -11.28 -24.69 17.85
N ARG A 296 -12.33 -24.70 18.68
CA ARG A 296 -13.45 -23.75 18.54
C ARG A 296 -13.03 -22.30 18.77
N HIS A 297 -12.21 -22.01 19.79
CA HIS A 297 -11.70 -20.67 20.04
C HIS A 297 -10.81 -20.17 18.91
N THR A 298 -9.91 -21.03 18.41
CA THR A 298 -9.02 -20.67 17.30
C THR A 298 -9.80 -20.43 16.02
N GLN A 299 -10.78 -21.27 15.69
CA GLN A 299 -11.62 -21.13 14.51
C GLN A 299 -12.48 -19.85 14.58
N GLN A 300 -13.11 -19.59 15.72
CA GLN A 300 -13.95 -18.40 15.92
C GLN A 300 -13.13 -17.10 15.84
N ASN A 301 -11.90 -17.10 16.36
CA ASN A 301 -10.99 -15.97 16.19
C ASN A 301 -10.56 -15.80 14.73
N LEU A 302 -10.26 -16.89 14.02
CA LEU A 302 -9.89 -16.86 12.60
C LEU A 302 -11.02 -16.32 11.72
N ASP A 303 -12.27 -16.73 12.00
CA ASP A 303 -13.45 -16.28 11.25
C ASP A 303 -13.79 -14.81 11.56
N ASN A 304 -13.61 -14.37 12.82
CA ASN A 304 -13.76 -12.96 13.20
C ASN A 304 -12.70 -12.06 12.55
N THR A 305 -11.44 -12.54 12.45
CA THR A 305 -10.37 -11.88 11.70
C THR A 305 -10.76 -11.77 10.24
N LYS A 306 -11.05 -12.89 9.55
CA LYS A 306 -11.46 -12.89 8.12
C LYS A 306 -12.62 -11.92 7.83
N SER A 307 -13.64 -11.91 8.69
CA SER A 307 -14.81 -11.03 8.56
C SER A 307 -14.48 -9.54 8.67
N LYS A 308 -13.49 -9.18 9.50
CA LYS A 308 -13.00 -7.79 9.64
C LYS A 308 -11.97 -7.40 8.59
N THR A 309 -11.29 -8.38 7.98
CA THR A 309 -10.22 -8.19 7.00
C THR A 309 -10.76 -8.02 5.57
N ILE A 310 -11.93 -8.59 5.25
CA ILE A 310 -12.53 -8.59 3.90
C ILE A 310 -13.42 -7.34 3.64
N LYS A 311 -13.69 -6.53 4.66
CA LYS A 311 -14.37 -5.22 4.53
C LYS A 311 -13.37 -4.07 4.52
#